data_AF-A0A2D4K5H4-F1
#
_entry.id   AF-A0A2D4K5H4-F1
#
_cell.length_a   1.000
_cell.length_b   1.000
_cell.length_c   1.000
_cell.angle_alpha   90.00
_cell.angle_beta   90.00
_cell.angle_gamma   90.00
#
_symmetry.space_group_name_H-M   'P 1'
#
loop_
_entity.id
_entity.type
_entity.pdbx_description
1 polymer ?
#
loop_
_entity_poly.entity_id
_entity_poly.type
_entity_poly.pdbx_seq_one_letter_code
_entity_poly.pdbx_strand_id
1 'polypeptide(L)'
;LYLKQVLEAFFHAQSSVRHFALSVIALTLNQGLIHPVQCVPYLIAMGTDPEPSMRNKADQQLVEIDKKYAGFIHMKAVAGMKMSYQVQQAINTCRKDPVRGFRQDESSSALCSHLYSMIRGNRQHRRAFLISLLNLFDDTAVSLMQACRTSLECPP
;
A
#
# COMPACT_ATOMS: atom_id res chain seq x y z
N LEU A 1 -7.41 12.81 -17.56
CA LEU A 1 -6.14 13.57 -17.66
C LEU A 1 -5.40 13.66 -16.32
N TYR A 2 -6.09 13.95 -15.19
CA TYR A 2 -5.45 14.24 -13.89
C TYR A 2 -5.34 13.06 -12.90
N LEU A 3 -5.94 11.90 -13.21
CA LEU A 3 -6.01 10.77 -12.28
C LEU A 3 -4.62 10.31 -11.80
N LYS A 4 -3.65 10.26 -12.71
CA LYS A 4 -2.29 9.82 -12.39
C LYS A 4 -1.64 10.75 -11.35
N GLN A 5 -1.75 12.06 -11.54
CA GLN A 5 -1.18 13.06 -10.64
C GLN A 5 -1.87 13.02 -9.27
N VAL A 6 -3.18 12.80 -9.22
CA VAL A 6 -3.92 12.63 -7.95
C VAL A 6 -3.46 11.36 -7.21
N LEU A 7 -3.24 10.26 -7.93
CA LEU A 7 -2.73 9.02 -7.34
C LEU A 7 -1.28 9.17 -6.85
N GLU A 8 -0.43 9.91 -7.58
CA GLU A 8 0.94 10.22 -7.16
C GLU A 8 0.99 11.07 -5.88
N ALA A 9 -0.04 11.88 -5.61
CA ALA A 9 -0.14 12.66 -4.37
C ALA A 9 -0.23 11.80 -3.09
N PHE A 10 -0.49 10.49 -3.21
CA PHE A 10 -0.49 9.57 -2.07
C PHE A 10 0.90 9.39 -1.46
N PHE A 11 1.96 9.71 -2.20
CA PHE A 11 3.35 9.62 -1.74
C PHE A 11 3.88 10.94 -1.16
N HIS A 12 2.99 11.89 -0.86
CA HIS A 12 3.39 13.15 -0.27
C HIS A 12 3.63 13.02 1.25
N ALA A 13 4.65 13.68 1.78
CA ALA A 13 4.98 13.63 3.23
C ALA A 13 3.88 14.25 4.11
N GLN A 14 3.23 15.31 3.61
CA GLN A 14 2.15 16.00 4.32
C GLN A 14 0.85 15.20 4.30
N SER A 15 0.31 14.92 5.49
CA SER A 15 -0.92 14.14 5.67
C SER A 15 -2.14 14.74 4.97
N SER A 16 -2.32 16.06 5.04
CA SER A 16 -3.46 16.75 4.40
C SER A 16 -3.54 16.51 2.90
N VAL A 17 -2.40 16.47 2.21
CA VAL A 17 -2.34 16.20 0.76
C VAL A 17 -2.83 14.78 0.46
N ARG A 18 -2.37 13.78 1.22
CA ARG A 18 -2.82 12.39 1.07
C ARG A 18 -4.31 12.25 1.38
N HIS A 19 -4.79 12.93 2.42
CA HIS A 19 -6.19 12.92 2.82
C HIS A 19 -7.12 13.45 1.70
N PHE A 20 -6.79 14.59 1.11
CA PHE A 20 -7.58 15.16 0.02
C PHE A 20 -7.49 14.31 -1.24
N ALA A 21 -6.31 13.78 -1.58
CA ALA A 21 -6.16 12.87 -2.71
C ALA A 21 -7.04 11.62 -2.54
N LEU A 22 -7.03 10.98 -1.36
CA LEU A 22 -7.89 9.83 -1.05
C LEU A 22 -9.37 10.18 -1.17
N SER A 23 -9.77 11.38 -0.74
CA SER A 23 -11.16 11.83 -0.85
C SER A 23 -11.61 12.02 -2.29
N VAL A 24 -10.77 12.57 -3.15
CA VAL A 24 -11.04 12.69 -4.60
C VAL A 24 -11.16 11.30 -5.24
N ILE A 25 -10.24 10.38 -4.93
CA ILE A 25 -10.28 9.00 -5.45
C ILE A 25 -11.56 8.28 -5.02
N ALA A 26 -11.92 8.34 -3.73
CA ALA A 26 -13.14 7.71 -3.22
C ALA A 26 -14.41 8.23 -3.91
N LEU A 27 -14.53 9.56 -4.07
CA LEU A 27 -15.68 10.15 -4.78
C LEU A 27 -15.75 9.68 -6.24
N THR A 28 -14.60 9.65 -6.93
CA THR A 28 -14.51 9.27 -8.34
C THR A 28 -14.81 7.78 -8.55
N LEU A 29 -14.36 6.92 -7.64
CA LEU A 29 -14.69 5.48 -7.63
C LEU A 29 -16.18 5.25 -7.38
N ASN A 30 -16.77 5.95 -6.41
CA ASN A 30 -18.19 5.80 -6.07
C ASN A 30 -19.11 6.21 -7.21
N GLN A 31 -18.69 7.16 -8.04
CA GLN A 31 -19.42 7.59 -9.23
C GLN A 31 -19.16 6.70 -10.45
N GLY A 32 -18.24 5.73 -10.38
CA GLY A 32 -17.90 4.84 -11.49
C GLY A 32 -17.15 5.53 -12.64
N LEU A 33 -16.54 6.69 -12.39
CA LEU A 33 -15.86 7.48 -13.43
C LEU A 33 -14.46 6.96 -13.77
N ILE A 34 -13.90 6.06 -12.95
CA ILE A 34 -12.59 5.45 -13.16
C ILE A 34 -12.66 3.95 -12.95
N HIS A 35 -11.81 3.22 -13.67
CA HIS A 35 -11.75 1.77 -13.55
C HIS A 35 -11.03 1.37 -12.24
N PRO A 36 -11.69 0.66 -11.31
CA PRO A 36 -11.20 0.51 -9.93
C PRO A 36 -9.84 -0.20 -9.82
N VAL A 37 -9.54 -1.13 -10.74
CA VAL A 37 -8.25 -1.85 -10.76
C VAL A 37 -7.02 -0.94 -10.82
N GLN A 38 -7.17 0.30 -11.32
CA GLN A 38 -6.09 1.28 -11.41
C GLN A 38 -5.75 1.90 -10.04
N CYS A 39 -6.72 1.95 -9.14
CA CYS A 39 -6.60 2.57 -7.82
C CYS A 39 -6.21 1.57 -6.73
N VAL A 40 -6.45 0.26 -6.92
CA VAL A 40 -6.23 -0.78 -5.90
C VAL A 40 -4.82 -0.71 -5.27
N PRO A 41 -3.70 -0.63 -6.03
CA PRO A 41 -2.37 -0.55 -5.42
C PRO A 41 -2.18 0.66 -4.50
N TYR A 42 -2.74 1.81 -4.88
CA TYR A 42 -2.65 3.07 -4.12
C TYR A 42 -3.51 3.01 -2.85
N LEU A 43 -4.71 2.43 -2.94
CA LEU A 43 -5.58 2.21 -1.78
C LEU A 43 -4.95 1.24 -0.77
N ILE A 44 -4.33 0.15 -1.23
CA ILE A 44 -3.55 -0.76 -0.37
C ILE A 44 -2.43 0.01 0.35
N ALA A 45 -1.72 0.89 -0.37
CA ALA A 45 -0.67 1.71 0.22
C ALA A 45 -1.20 2.65 1.32
N MET A 46 -2.36 3.30 1.09
CA MET A 46 -3.01 4.16 2.09
C MET A 46 -3.52 3.42 3.32
N GLY A 47 -3.82 2.12 3.22
CA GLY A 47 -4.10 1.27 4.38
C GLY A 47 -2.95 1.21 5.39
N THR A 48 -1.73 1.62 5.00
CA THR A 48 -0.57 1.68 5.88
C THR A 48 -0.35 3.04 6.55
N ASP A 49 -1.15 4.06 6.21
CA ASP A 49 -1.00 5.42 6.75
C ASP A 49 -1.08 5.46 8.30
N PRO A 50 -0.32 6.32 9.01
CA PRO A 50 -0.44 6.49 10.45
C PRO A 50 -1.81 7.00 10.92
N GLU A 51 -2.56 7.76 10.12
CA GLU A 51 -3.88 8.26 10.56
C GLU A 51 -4.99 7.21 10.40
N PRO A 52 -5.75 6.90 11.46
CA PRO A 52 -6.84 5.92 11.41
C PRO A 52 -7.93 6.28 10.39
N SER A 53 -8.25 7.57 10.26
CA SER A 53 -9.28 8.07 9.35
C SER A 53 -8.98 7.71 7.89
N MET A 54 -7.71 7.86 7.46
CA MET A 54 -7.28 7.52 6.10
C MET A 54 -7.28 6.02 5.86
N ARG A 55 -6.79 5.23 6.82
CA ARG A 55 -6.78 3.76 6.71
C ARG A 55 -8.18 3.19 6.57
N ASN A 56 -9.07 3.55 7.48
CA ASN A 56 -10.44 3.03 7.51
C ASN A 56 -11.18 3.35 6.20
N LYS A 57 -10.95 4.55 5.66
CA LYS A 57 -11.53 4.96 4.36
C LYS A 57 -10.95 4.19 3.19
N ALA A 58 -9.64 3.94 3.18
CA ALA A 58 -8.99 3.15 2.13
C ALA A 58 -9.43 1.67 2.18
N ASP A 59 -9.47 1.07 3.36
CA ASP A 59 -9.92 -0.31 3.58
C ASP A 59 -11.39 -0.48 3.18
N GLN A 60 -12.26 0.48 3.52
CA GLN A 60 -13.65 0.49 3.10
C GLN A 60 -13.78 0.49 1.56
N GLN A 61 -12.99 1.31 0.86
CA GLN A 61 -12.97 1.32 -0.61
C GLN A 61 -12.47 -0.01 -1.20
N LEU A 62 -11.47 -0.65 -0.59
CA LEU A 62 -10.98 -1.96 -1.01
C LEU A 62 -12.07 -3.04 -0.86
N VAL A 63 -12.81 -3.04 0.26
CA VAL A 63 -13.93 -3.97 0.49
C VAL A 63 -15.04 -3.77 -0.55
N GLU A 64 -15.38 -2.52 -0.86
CA GLU A 64 -16.39 -2.20 -1.88
C GLU A 64 -15.97 -2.64 -3.29
N ILE A 65 -14.68 -2.49 -3.62
CA ILE A 65 -14.12 -2.97 -4.88
C ILE A 65 -14.18 -4.51 -4.93
N ASP A 66 -13.74 -5.21 -3.89
CA ASP A 66 -13.68 -6.68 -3.87
C ASP A 66 -15.08 -7.30 -3.99
N LYS A 67 -16.08 -6.68 -3.35
CA LYS A 67 -17.49 -7.11 -3.44
C LYS A 67 -18.04 -7.04 -4.87
N LYS A 68 -17.62 -6.06 -5.67
CA LYS A 68 -18.10 -5.85 -7.04
C LYS A 68 -17.25 -6.54 -8.10
N TYR A 69 -15.94 -6.65 -7.86
CA TYR A 69 -14.95 -7.09 -8.83
C TYR A 69 -14.04 -8.16 -8.21
N ALA A 70 -14.58 -9.37 -8.14
CA ALA A 70 -13.89 -10.51 -7.57
C ALA A 70 -12.48 -10.67 -8.19
N GLY A 71 -11.48 -10.61 -7.33
CA GLY A 71 -10.10 -10.87 -7.70
C GLY A 71 -9.25 -9.66 -8.06
N PHE A 72 -9.81 -8.45 -8.18
CA PHE A 72 -8.99 -7.26 -8.42
C PHE A 72 -7.95 -7.02 -7.32
N ILE A 73 -8.29 -7.35 -6.07
CA ILE A 73 -7.37 -7.21 -4.94
C ILE A 73 -6.16 -8.15 -5.08
N HIS A 74 -6.38 -9.44 -5.36
CA HIS A 74 -5.25 -10.38 -5.48
C HIS A 74 -4.34 -10.04 -6.67
N MET A 75 -4.93 -9.61 -7.80
CA MET A 75 -4.17 -9.23 -9.00
C MET A 75 -3.22 -8.06 -8.77
N LYS A 76 -3.53 -7.21 -7.77
CA LYS A 76 -2.80 -5.98 -7.47
C LYS A 76 -2.08 -6.01 -6.13
N ALA A 77 -2.15 -7.11 -5.39
CA ALA A 77 -1.61 -7.24 -4.04
C ALA A 77 -0.10 -6.94 -3.96
N VAL A 78 0.70 -7.53 -4.86
CA VAL A 78 2.17 -7.34 -4.88
C VAL A 78 2.53 -5.89 -5.23
N ALA A 79 1.83 -5.28 -6.18
CA ALA A 79 2.02 -3.87 -6.52
C ALA A 79 1.67 -2.96 -5.33
N GLY A 80 0.56 -3.25 -4.64
CA GLY A 80 0.15 -2.56 -3.42
C GLY A 80 1.20 -2.67 -2.30
N MET A 81 1.81 -3.84 -2.11
CA MET A 81 2.91 -4.03 -1.14
C MET A 81 4.16 -3.19 -1.48
N LYS A 82 4.52 -3.08 -2.76
CA LYS A 82 5.64 -2.23 -3.19
C LYS A 82 5.34 -0.75 -2.93
N MET A 83 4.10 -0.33 -3.20
CA MET A 83 3.69 1.06 -3.02
C MET A 83 3.48 1.41 -1.54
N SER A 84 3.05 0.47 -0.70
CA SER A 84 3.00 0.69 0.75
C SER A 84 4.39 0.97 1.31
N TYR A 85 5.42 0.24 0.86
CA TYR A 85 6.81 0.55 1.20
C TYR A 85 7.24 1.96 0.75
N GLN A 86 6.84 2.41 -0.43
CA GLN A 86 7.10 3.77 -0.90
C GLN A 86 6.40 4.85 -0.04
N VAL A 87 5.14 4.63 0.33
CA VAL A 87 4.41 5.53 1.24
C VAL A 87 5.10 5.59 2.59
N GLN A 88 5.52 4.45 3.16
CA GLN A 88 6.24 4.44 4.42
C GLN A 88 7.59 5.16 4.32
N GLN A 89 8.32 5.04 3.22
CA GLN A 89 9.53 5.84 3.00
C GLN A 89 9.25 7.35 2.91
N ALA A 90 8.15 7.75 2.28
CA ALA A 90 7.78 9.17 2.15
C ALA A 90 7.34 9.79 3.49
N ILE A 91 6.70 9.02 4.36
CA ILE A 91 6.22 9.48 5.67
C ILE A 91 7.34 9.46 6.71
N ASN A 92 8.21 8.44 6.69
CA ASN A 92 9.35 8.34 7.60
C ASN A 92 10.43 9.34 7.17
N THR A 93 10.36 10.55 7.73
CA THR A 93 11.26 11.65 7.37
C THR A 93 12.68 11.45 7.94
N CYS A 94 12.83 10.60 8.97
CA CYS A 94 14.12 10.21 9.52
C CYS A 94 14.76 9.11 8.66
N ARG A 95 15.70 9.49 7.78
CA ARG A 95 16.40 8.55 6.87
C ARG A 95 17.25 7.50 7.58
N LYS A 96 17.56 7.70 8.87
CA LYS A 96 18.37 6.77 9.67
C LYS A 96 17.58 5.57 10.17
N ASP A 97 16.25 5.68 10.24
CA ASP A 97 15.40 4.62 10.73
C ASP A 97 14.89 3.73 9.59
N PRO A 98 15.26 2.44 9.57
CA PRO A 98 14.72 1.51 8.58
C PRO A 98 13.20 1.38 8.72
N VAL A 99 12.49 1.42 7.58
CA VAL A 99 11.04 1.22 7.51
C VAL A 99 10.65 -0.11 8.17
N ARG A 100 9.69 -0.06 9.08
CA ARG A 100 9.12 -1.24 9.76
C ARG A 100 7.76 -1.59 9.16
N GLY A 101 7.55 -2.89 8.91
CA GLY A 101 6.29 -3.41 8.33
C GLY A 101 5.18 -3.66 9.35
N PHE A 102 5.32 -3.21 10.59
CA PHE A 102 4.39 -3.44 11.69
C PHE A 102 4.18 -2.16 12.51
N ARG A 103 3.05 -2.09 13.23
CA ARG A 103 2.72 -1.01 14.15
C ARG A 103 3.33 -1.29 15.52
N GLN A 104 3.94 -0.30 16.13
CA GLN A 104 4.49 -0.39 17.50
C GLN A 104 3.42 -0.16 18.59
N ASP A 105 2.13 -0.21 18.24
CA ASP A 105 1.04 -0.13 19.22
C ASP A 105 0.90 -1.45 20.01
N GLU A 106 -0.01 -1.46 21.00
CA GLU A 106 -0.22 -2.62 21.89
C GLU A 106 -0.58 -3.92 21.14
N SER A 107 -1.01 -3.84 19.88
CA SER A 107 -1.43 -5.00 19.09
C SER A 107 -0.32 -5.65 18.27
N SER A 108 0.85 -4.99 18.13
CA SER A 108 1.97 -5.45 17.28
C SER A 108 1.52 -6.01 15.93
N SER A 109 0.64 -5.27 15.24
CA SER A 109 -0.01 -5.74 14.01
C SER A 109 0.78 -5.37 12.76
N ALA A 110 0.77 -6.24 11.74
CA ALA A 110 1.37 -5.93 10.45
C ALA A 110 0.62 -4.77 9.75
N LEU A 111 1.35 -3.85 9.12
CA LEU A 111 0.77 -2.69 8.42
C LEU A 111 -0.21 -3.12 7.30
N CYS A 112 0.09 -4.23 6.61
CA CYS A 112 -0.73 -4.79 5.53
C CYS A 112 -1.60 -5.98 6.00
N SER A 113 -1.93 -6.07 7.29
CA SER A 113 -2.76 -7.16 7.84
C SER A 113 -4.15 -7.23 7.19
N HIS A 114 -4.77 -6.07 6.91
CA HIS A 114 -6.06 -6.01 6.22
C HIS A 114 -6.00 -6.63 4.82
N LEU A 115 -4.98 -6.29 4.01
CA LEU A 115 -4.75 -6.90 2.70
C LEU A 115 -4.69 -8.43 2.78
N TYR A 116 -3.93 -8.97 3.75
CA TYR A 116 -3.84 -10.42 3.92
C TYR A 116 -5.20 -11.02 4.31
N SER A 117 -5.99 -10.32 5.14
CA SER A 117 -7.34 -10.76 5.52
C SER A 117 -8.30 -10.88 4.33
N MET A 118 -8.18 -10.01 3.34
CA MET A 118 -8.98 -10.06 2.11
C MET A 118 -8.57 -11.23 1.20
N ILE A 119 -7.28 -11.55 1.13
CA ILE A 119 -6.76 -12.58 0.22
C ILE A 119 -6.84 -14.00 0.81
N ARG A 120 -6.74 -14.15 2.15
CA ARG A 120 -6.56 -15.45 2.82
C ARG A 120 -7.70 -16.45 2.62
N GLY A 121 -8.90 -15.97 2.28
CA GLY A 121 -10.10 -16.80 2.09
C GLY A 121 -10.00 -17.75 0.90
N ASN A 122 -9.27 -17.37 -0.15
CA ASN A 122 -9.05 -18.20 -1.32
C ASN A 122 -7.67 -18.87 -1.26
N ARG A 123 -7.63 -20.21 -1.22
CA ARG A 123 -6.38 -21.00 -1.10
C ARG A 123 -5.38 -20.70 -2.23
N GLN A 124 -5.86 -20.57 -3.47
CA GLN A 124 -5.00 -20.35 -4.62
C GLN A 124 -4.41 -18.93 -4.60
N HIS A 125 -5.25 -17.91 -4.35
CA HIS A 125 -4.77 -16.53 -4.24
C HIS A 125 -3.80 -16.36 -3.08
N ARG A 126 -4.09 -16.96 -1.91
CA ARG A 126 -3.21 -16.92 -0.74
C ARG A 126 -1.83 -17.51 -1.04
N ARG A 127 -1.77 -18.70 -1.67
CA ARG A 127 -0.49 -19.34 -2.02
C ARG A 127 0.29 -18.50 -3.03
N ALA A 128 -0.36 -18.04 -4.10
CA ALA A 128 0.28 -17.22 -5.12
C ALA A 128 0.83 -15.91 -4.52
N PHE A 129 0.07 -15.26 -3.63
CA PHE A 129 0.51 -14.05 -2.95
C PHE A 129 1.74 -14.28 -2.07
N LEU A 130 1.74 -15.32 -1.22
CA LEU A 130 2.87 -15.62 -0.34
C LEU A 130 4.14 -16.00 -1.11
N ILE A 131 4.00 -16.81 -2.17
CA ILE A 131 5.13 -17.15 -3.06
C ILE A 131 5.68 -15.87 -3.71
N SER A 132 4.80 -15.02 -4.26
CA SER A 132 5.22 -13.78 -4.89
C SER A 132 5.92 -12.85 -3.89
N LEU A 133 5.46 -12.80 -2.64
CA LEU A 133 6.07 -11.99 -1.58
C LEU A 133 7.47 -12.49 -1.22
N LEU A 134 7.65 -13.81 -1.07
CA LEU A 134 8.97 -14.42 -0.82
C LEU A 134 9.93 -14.12 -1.97
N ASN A 135 9.49 -14.29 -3.21
CA ASN A 135 10.29 -14.03 -4.39
C ASN A 135 10.73 -12.55 -4.54
N LEU A 136 10.10 -11.60 -3.82
CA LEU A 136 10.58 -10.21 -3.79
C LEU A 136 11.88 -10.06 -3.00
N PHE A 137 12.18 -11.01 -2.11
CA PHE A 137 13.32 -10.97 -1.19
C PHE A 137 14.41 -12.00 -1.54
N ASP A 138 14.22 -12.84 -2.56
CA ASP A 138 15.26 -13.75 -3.02
C ASP A 138 16.48 -12.98 -3.55
N ASP A 139 17.69 -13.47 -3.26
CA ASP A 139 18.98 -12.80 -3.52
C ASP A 139 19.26 -12.42 -4.98
N THR A 140 18.49 -12.97 -5.93
CA THR A 140 18.56 -12.61 -7.35
C THR A 140 17.78 -11.33 -7.69
N ALA A 141 16.86 -10.89 -6.82
CA ALA A 141 16.08 -9.67 -6.95
C ALA A 141 16.82 -8.48 -6.34
N VAL A 142 17.82 -7.97 -7.05
CA VAL A 142 18.67 -6.82 -6.66
C VAL A 142 17.87 -5.52 -6.38
N SER A 143 16.57 -5.45 -6.72
CA SER A 143 15.81 -4.19 -6.77
C SER A 143 15.33 -3.63 -5.41
N LEU A 144 15.08 -4.45 -4.38
CA LEU A 144 14.65 -3.95 -3.06
C LEU A 144 15.83 -3.83 -2.06
N MET A 145 16.86 -4.65 -2.22
CA MET A 145 18.03 -4.60 -1.33
C MET A 145 18.93 -3.38 -1.58
N GLN A 146 18.97 -2.83 -2.80
CA GLN A 146 19.76 -1.63 -3.07
C GLN A 146 19.25 -0.40 -2.30
N ALA A 147 17.93 -0.25 -2.11
CA ALA A 147 17.35 0.84 -1.31
C ALA A 147 17.69 0.70 0.19
N CYS A 148 17.77 -0.52 0.72
CA CYS A 148 18.23 -0.76 2.09
C CYS A 148 19.74 -0.50 2.27
N ARG A 149 20.57 -0.78 1.25
CA ARG A 149 22.03 -0.55 1.34
C ARG A 149 22.39 0.93 1.31
N THR A 150 21.73 1.75 0.49
CA THR A 150 22.02 3.19 0.40
C THR A 150 21.66 3.99 1.67
N SER A 151 20.82 3.46 2.55
CA SER A 151 20.47 4.11 3.82
C SER A 151 21.51 3.87 4.94
N LEU A 152 22.44 2.93 4.75
CA LEU A 152 23.48 2.57 5.73
C LEU A 152 24.83 3.26 5.46
N GLU A 153 24.99 3.95 4.32
CA GLU A 153 26.19 4.69 3.95
C GLU A 153 25.92 6.21 4.02
N CYS A 154 25.92 6.78 5.21
CA CYS A 154 26.06 8.24 5.39
C CYS A 154 27.11 8.51 6.47
N PRO A 155 28.08 9.43 6.26
CA PRO A 155 29.10 9.75 7.25
C PRO A 155 28.50 10.43 8.50
N PRO A 156 29.25 10.50 9.63
CA PRO A 156 28.74 10.97 10.92
C PRO A 156 28.21 12.40 10.90
#